data_AF-A0A6C0IIQ5-F1
#
_entry.id   AF-A0A6C0IIQ5-F1
#
_cell.length_a   1.000
_cell.length_b   1.000
_cell.length_c   1.000
_cell.angle_alpha   90.00
_cell.angle_beta   90.00
_cell.angle_gamma   90.00
#
_symmetry.space_group_name_H-M   'P 1'
#
loop_
_entity.id
_entity.type
_entity.pdbx_description
1 polymer ?
#
loop_
_entity_poly.entity_id
_entity_poly.type
_entity_poly.pdbx_seq_one_letter_code
_entity_poly.pdbx_strand_id
1 'polypeptide(L)'
;MSSLRIKTPHYMFDIMIADNTITNLHTVTIKLSSGSKICLDVIITLELLKDNNYKRMLQHTATIDKIEAHKDCLLDKSVSNDYMMQYSLGKELMNATLFLIYKKYPTITRVKLSDASNIHCKTLSEDKLDMLTYNIAVHKKTWYEQHFGAYIDNPDKYETYRAKVERYASAETKAGVNWIDLYNKIPRRNIYTREMFDKYQEKWKLLFESSTTFPEFFKAINHDIPREYKCRFYANWLNIFIESYIGPMIERNWYINIASNIESIRSNGEPTFQNEKKGGNMKKYSRKTNHTKKIKRTTKKK
;
A
#
# COMPACT_ATOMS: atom_id res chain seq x y z
N MET A 1 -1.55 -23.97 0.17
CA MET A 1 -1.25 -22.74 0.93
C MET A 1 -0.19 -23.03 1.97
N SER A 2 0.88 -22.23 1.97
CA SER A 2 1.93 -22.27 2.99
C SER A 2 1.87 -20.98 3.82
N SER A 3 2.15 -21.10 5.11
CA SER A 3 2.28 -19.96 6.04
C SER A 3 3.75 -19.68 6.26
N LEU A 4 4.15 -18.42 6.18
CA LEU A 4 5.52 -17.98 6.40
C LEU A 4 5.52 -16.81 7.37
N ARG A 5 6.27 -16.95 8.46
CA ARG A 5 6.52 -15.86 9.40
C ARG A 5 7.63 -14.98 8.88
N ILE A 6 7.36 -13.69 8.79
CA ILE A 6 8.32 -12.67 8.41
C ILE A 6 8.69 -11.86 9.64
N LYS A 7 9.98 -11.68 9.86
CA LYS A 7 10.52 -10.71 10.81
C LYS A 7 11.35 -9.68 10.06
N THR A 8 10.92 -8.44 10.10
CA THR A 8 11.65 -7.25 9.64
C THR A 8 12.38 -6.61 10.82
N PRO A 9 13.18 -5.54 10.64
CA PRO A 9 13.88 -4.89 11.74
C PRO A 9 12.97 -4.47 12.90
N HIS A 10 11.75 -3.99 12.61
CA HIS A 10 10.86 -3.45 13.63
C HIS A 10 9.55 -4.22 13.79
N TYR A 11 9.18 -5.10 12.85
CA TYR A 11 7.87 -5.74 12.83
C TYR A 11 7.93 -7.25 12.57
N MET A 12 6.86 -7.92 12.97
CA MET A 12 6.62 -9.32 12.68
C MET A 12 5.20 -9.53 12.18
N PHE A 13 5.05 -10.30 11.11
CA PHE A 13 3.76 -10.61 10.48
C PHE A 13 3.81 -11.98 9.80
N ASP A 14 2.65 -12.65 9.72
CA ASP A 14 2.51 -13.97 9.06
C ASP A 14 1.87 -13.78 7.68
N ILE A 15 2.57 -14.19 6.62
CA ILE A 15 2.01 -14.17 5.27
C ILE A 15 1.57 -15.57 4.83
N MET A 16 0.49 -15.61 4.07
CA MET A 16 0.02 -16.80 3.38
C MET A 16 0.46 -16.73 1.92
N ILE A 17 1.10 -17.79 1.45
CA ILE A 17 1.47 -17.96 0.05
C ILE A 17 0.60 -19.05 -0.55
N ALA A 18 -0.13 -18.69 -1.59
CA ALA A 18 -1.01 -19.58 -2.36
C ALA A 18 -0.52 -19.64 -3.80
N ASP A 19 -0.03 -20.81 -4.21
CA ASP A 19 0.26 -21.07 -5.62
C ASP A 19 -1.02 -21.58 -6.28
N ASN A 20 -1.37 -20.99 -7.41
CA ASN A 20 -2.51 -21.39 -8.23
C ASN A 20 -2.04 -21.52 -9.69
N THR A 21 -2.26 -22.67 -10.30
CA THR A 21 -1.92 -22.89 -11.71
C THR A 21 -3.21 -23.13 -12.48
N ILE A 22 -3.57 -22.19 -13.34
CA ILE A 22 -4.73 -22.31 -14.23
C ILE A 22 -4.19 -22.38 -15.66
N THR A 23 -4.29 -23.58 -16.27
CA THR A 23 -3.82 -23.90 -17.63
C THR A 23 -2.38 -23.42 -17.90
N ASN A 24 -2.22 -22.23 -18.49
CA ASN A 24 -0.93 -21.64 -18.90
C ASN A 24 -0.48 -20.48 -18.01
N LEU A 25 -1.22 -20.18 -16.95
CA LEU A 25 -0.96 -19.10 -16.01
C LEU A 25 -0.67 -19.68 -14.63
N HIS A 26 0.56 -19.54 -14.14
CA HIS A 26 0.91 -19.85 -12.77
C HIS A 26 0.89 -18.55 -11.97
N THR A 27 -0.13 -18.34 -11.14
CA THR A 27 -0.16 -17.20 -10.24
C THR A 27 0.28 -17.63 -8.85
N VAL A 28 1.12 -16.81 -8.23
CA VAL A 28 1.41 -16.89 -6.80
C VAL A 28 0.76 -15.69 -6.15
N THR A 29 -0.07 -15.96 -5.16
CA THR A 29 -0.72 -14.94 -4.37
C THR A 29 -0.10 -14.90 -2.98
N ILE A 30 0.43 -13.75 -2.58
CA ILE A 30 0.93 -13.49 -1.23
C ILE A 30 -0.08 -12.61 -0.52
N LYS A 31 -0.65 -13.12 0.57
CA LYS A 31 -1.64 -12.41 1.38
C LYS A 31 -1.17 -12.24 2.81
N LEU A 32 -1.30 -11.03 3.32
CA LEU A 32 -1.30 -10.76 4.77
C LEU A 32 -2.73 -10.36 5.14
N SER A 33 -3.32 -11.06 6.09
CA SER A 33 -4.66 -10.74 6.58
C SER A 33 -4.78 -11.00 8.08
N SER A 34 -5.56 -10.16 8.76
CA SER A 34 -5.96 -10.39 10.15
C SER A 34 -7.48 -10.43 10.23
N GLY A 35 -8.04 -11.63 10.45
CA GLY A 35 -9.49 -11.84 10.36
C GLY A 35 -9.99 -11.59 8.94
N SER A 36 -10.97 -10.70 8.79
CA SER A 36 -11.52 -10.28 7.49
C SER A 36 -10.75 -9.14 6.81
N LYS A 37 -9.76 -8.54 7.47
CA LYS A 37 -9.00 -7.40 6.93
C LYS A 37 -7.79 -7.88 6.14
N ILE A 38 -7.67 -7.45 4.88
CA ILE A 38 -6.52 -7.72 4.01
C ILE A 38 -5.54 -6.55 4.12
N CYS A 39 -4.31 -6.84 4.50
CA CYS A 39 -3.23 -5.87 4.72
C CYS A 39 -2.23 -5.81 3.57
N LEU A 40 -2.08 -6.92 2.87
CA LEU A 40 -1.22 -7.05 1.71
C LEU A 40 -1.89 -8.07 0.79
N ASP A 41 -2.08 -7.70 -0.48
CA ASP A 41 -2.47 -8.64 -1.53
C ASP A 41 -1.54 -8.42 -2.73
N VAL A 42 -0.67 -9.41 -2.95
CA VAL A 42 0.29 -9.42 -4.05
C VAL A 42 -0.05 -10.57 -4.96
N ILE A 43 -0.15 -10.27 -6.25
CA ILE A 43 -0.38 -11.26 -7.30
C ILE A 43 0.86 -11.28 -8.20
N ILE A 44 1.64 -12.33 -8.07
CA ILE A 44 2.76 -12.61 -8.94
C ILE A 44 2.25 -13.50 -10.07
N THR A 45 2.33 -13.02 -11.29
CA THR A 45 2.01 -13.82 -12.47
C THR A 45 3.30 -14.41 -13.02
N LEU A 46 3.44 -15.73 -12.93
CA LEU A 46 4.50 -16.55 -13.51
C LEU A 46 3.90 -17.27 -14.72
N GLU A 47 4.40 -17.07 -15.94
CA GLU A 47 3.97 -17.91 -17.06
C GLU A 47 4.85 -19.14 -17.23
N LEU A 48 4.20 -20.26 -17.55
CA LEU A 48 4.81 -21.47 -18.09
C LEU A 48 4.78 -21.33 -19.62
N LEU A 49 5.86 -20.81 -20.20
CA LEU A 49 6.21 -20.76 -21.64
C LEU A 49 5.12 -21.15 -22.68
N LYS A 50 4.73 -20.20 -23.56
CA LYS A 50 4.91 -20.26 -25.05
C LYS A 50 4.25 -19.06 -25.79
N ASP A 51 5.03 -18.48 -26.70
CA ASP A 51 4.66 -17.72 -27.92
C ASP A 51 3.67 -16.54 -27.84
N ASN A 52 3.95 -15.52 -27.02
CA ASN A 52 3.38 -14.20 -27.31
C ASN A 52 4.24 -13.03 -26.81
N ASN A 53 4.60 -12.09 -27.70
CA ASN A 53 5.51 -10.98 -27.37
C ASN A 53 4.94 -10.01 -26.32
N TYR A 54 3.61 -9.79 -26.30
CA TYR A 54 2.96 -8.99 -25.24
C TYR A 54 3.10 -9.63 -23.85
N LYS A 55 3.15 -10.97 -23.79
CA LYS A 55 3.32 -11.71 -22.55
C LYS A 55 4.76 -11.65 -22.01
N ARG A 56 5.76 -11.36 -22.85
CA ARG A 56 7.17 -11.22 -22.43
C ARG A 56 7.42 -10.07 -21.45
N MET A 57 6.75 -8.92 -21.59
CA MET A 57 6.90 -7.82 -20.62
C MET A 57 6.27 -8.13 -19.25
N LEU A 58 5.25 -9.00 -19.22
CA LEU A 58 4.62 -9.47 -17.98
C LEU A 58 5.47 -10.55 -17.28
N GLN A 59 6.33 -11.28 -18.01
CA GLN A 59 7.15 -12.38 -17.47
C GLN A 59 8.15 -11.96 -16.39
N HIS A 60 8.50 -10.68 -16.32
CA HIS A 60 9.46 -10.14 -15.35
C HIS A 60 8.80 -9.20 -14.33
N THR A 61 7.47 -9.16 -14.29
CA THR A 61 6.71 -8.17 -13.51
C THR A 61 5.75 -8.87 -12.54
N ALA A 62 5.93 -8.67 -11.23
CA ALA A 62 4.89 -8.97 -10.26
C ALA A 62 3.93 -7.79 -10.12
N THR A 63 2.67 -8.03 -9.78
CA THR A 63 1.69 -6.97 -9.52
C THR A 63 1.34 -6.94 -8.03
N ILE A 64 1.44 -5.76 -7.43
CA ILE A 64 0.90 -5.50 -6.10
C ILE A 64 -0.33 -4.63 -6.29
N ASP A 65 -1.50 -5.20 -5.99
CA ASP A 65 -2.77 -4.49 -6.16
C ASP A 65 -2.99 -3.48 -5.03
N LYS A 66 -2.62 -3.88 -3.80
CA LYS A 66 -2.88 -3.08 -2.60
C LYS A 66 -1.92 -3.38 -1.45
N ILE A 67 -1.49 -2.32 -0.76
CA ILE A 67 -0.80 -2.40 0.53
C ILE A 67 -1.57 -1.52 1.53
N GLU A 68 -2.02 -2.13 2.63
CA GLU A 68 -2.67 -1.46 3.76
C GLU A 68 -1.91 -1.79 5.07
N ALA A 69 -1.20 -0.80 5.58
CA ALA A 69 -0.42 -0.93 6.81
C ALA A 69 -1.30 -0.72 8.06
N HIS A 70 -2.04 -1.75 8.47
CA HIS A 70 -2.80 -1.72 9.73
C HIS A 70 -2.03 -2.39 10.88
N LYS A 71 -2.17 -1.84 12.09
CA LYS A 71 -1.66 -2.47 13.33
C LYS A 71 -2.22 -3.88 13.54
N ASP A 72 -3.46 -4.12 13.10
CA ASP A 72 -4.09 -5.43 13.16
C ASP A 72 -3.31 -6.49 12.37
N CYS A 73 -2.44 -6.11 11.44
CA CYS A 73 -1.63 -7.02 10.63
C CYS A 73 -0.35 -7.49 11.35
N LEU A 74 0.01 -6.85 12.46
CA LEU A 74 1.18 -7.20 13.25
C LEU A 74 0.88 -8.40 14.15
N LEU A 75 1.87 -9.30 14.32
CA LEU A 75 1.80 -10.35 15.34
C LEU A 75 1.96 -9.76 16.74
N ASP A 76 2.89 -8.81 16.88
CA ASP A 76 3.07 -8.09 18.13
C ASP A 76 2.04 -6.96 18.25
N LYS A 77 1.01 -7.19 19.08
CA LYS A 77 -0.04 -6.20 19.36
C LYS A 77 0.41 -5.11 20.36
N SER A 78 1.54 -5.31 21.04
CA SER A 78 2.07 -4.37 22.04
C SER A 78 2.71 -3.13 21.42
N VAL A 79 3.07 -3.18 20.13
CA VAL A 79 3.63 -2.05 19.38
C VAL A 79 2.75 -0.80 19.53
N SER A 80 3.33 0.28 20.04
CA SER A 80 2.61 1.55 20.25
C SER A 80 2.39 2.30 18.94
N ASN A 81 1.43 3.23 18.93
CA ASN A 81 1.22 4.11 17.77
C ASN A 81 2.45 5.00 17.52
N ASP A 82 3.12 5.47 18.58
CA ASP A 82 4.33 6.29 18.47
C ASP A 82 5.46 5.56 17.78
N TYR A 83 5.64 4.29 18.11
CA TYR A 83 6.61 3.43 17.43
C TYR A 83 6.28 3.25 15.95
N MET A 84 4.99 3.07 15.62
CA MET A 84 4.52 3.00 14.22
C MET A 84 4.63 4.33 13.47
N MET A 85 4.74 5.47 14.17
CA MET A 85 5.05 6.76 13.55
C MET A 85 6.53 6.91 13.26
N GLN A 86 7.40 6.37 14.13
CA GLN A 86 8.84 6.38 13.94
C GLN A 86 9.27 5.42 12.81
N TYR A 87 8.66 4.23 12.76
CA TYR A 87 9.02 3.17 11.81
C TYR A 87 7.84 2.84 10.89
N SER A 88 8.01 3.03 9.58
CA SER A 88 6.90 2.84 8.64
C SER A 88 6.61 1.35 8.38
N LEU A 89 5.48 0.86 8.91
CA LEU A 89 5.00 -0.50 8.64
C LEU A 89 4.80 -0.76 7.13
N GLY A 90 4.25 0.21 6.39
CA GLY A 90 4.07 0.08 4.94
C GLY A 90 5.40 -0.09 4.20
N LYS A 91 6.45 0.65 4.62
CA LYS A 91 7.79 0.51 4.05
C LYS A 91 8.39 -0.87 4.32
N GLU A 92 8.26 -1.37 5.54
CA GLU A 92 8.79 -2.69 5.90
C GLU A 92 8.03 -3.84 5.26
N LEU A 93 6.70 -3.71 5.11
CA LEU A 93 5.89 -4.65 4.33
C LEU A 93 6.33 -4.70 2.86
N MET A 94 6.55 -3.54 2.25
CA MET A 94 7.06 -3.47 0.87
C MET A 94 8.46 -4.08 0.77
N ASN A 95 9.39 -3.70 1.65
CA ASN A 95 10.75 -4.25 1.68
C ASN A 95 10.75 -5.77 1.81
N ALA A 96 9.96 -6.32 2.74
CA ALA A 96 9.80 -7.75 2.92
C ALA A 96 9.25 -8.44 1.66
N THR A 97 8.28 -7.81 1.01
CA THR A 97 7.67 -8.31 -0.23
C THR A 97 8.69 -8.33 -1.37
N LEU A 98 9.38 -7.22 -1.62
CA LEU A 98 10.41 -7.11 -2.66
C LEU A 98 11.53 -8.13 -2.43
N PHE A 99 12.00 -8.27 -1.20
CA PHE A 99 13.05 -9.22 -0.85
C PHE A 99 12.59 -10.68 -0.99
N LEU A 100 11.35 -11.00 -0.62
CA LEU A 100 10.77 -12.32 -0.83
C LEU A 100 10.67 -12.66 -2.31
N ILE A 101 10.18 -11.73 -3.13
CA ILE A 101 10.07 -11.91 -4.58
C ILE A 101 11.45 -12.15 -5.17
N TYR A 102 12.43 -11.32 -4.83
CA TYR A 102 13.82 -11.47 -5.27
C TYR A 102 14.41 -12.83 -4.93
N LYS A 103 14.16 -13.35 -3.72
CA LYS A 103 14.71 -14.62 -3.25
C LYS A 103 14.01 -15.84 -3.86
N LYS A 104 12.68 -15.80 -4.02
CA LYS A 104 11.89 -16.97 -4.45
C LYS A 104 11.59 -17.00 -5.95
N TYR A 105 11.57 -15.85 -6.61
CA TYR A 105 11.17 -15.69 -8.01
C TYR A 105 12.21 -14.81 -8.75
N PRO A 106 13.47 -15.29 -8.92
CA PRO A 106 14.57 -14.49 -9.45
C PRO A 106 14.38 -14.00 -10.89
N THR A 107 13.43 -14.60 -11.64
CA THR A 107 13.05 -14.14 -12.98
C THR A 107 12.22 -12.85 -12.94
N ILE A 108 11.64 -12.49 -11.79
CA ILE A 108 10.90 -11.24 -11.62
C ILE A 108 11.88 -10.14 -11.25
N THR A 109 11.98 -9.12 -12.12
CA THR A 109 12.96 -8.03 -11.98
C THR A 109 12.32 -6.71 -11.58
N ARG A 110 11.00 -6.57 -11.76
CA ARG A 110 10.25 -5.38 -11.37
C ARG A 110 8.89 -5.73 -10.76
N VAL A 111 8.35 -4.77 -10.02
CA VAL A 111 6.99 -4.83 -9.48
C VAL A 111 6.18 -3.69 -10.05
N LYS A 112 4.98 -3.99 -10.54
CA LYS A 112 3.94 -3.03 -10.89
C LYS A 112 3.03 -2.82 -9.68
N LEU A 113 2.74 -1.57 -9.36
CA LEU A 113 1.81 -1.14 -8.34
C LEU A 113 0.60 -0.50 -9.03
N SER A 114 -0.60 -0.88 -8.64
CA SER A 114 -1.78 -0.05 -8.86
C SER A 114 -1.97 0.84 -7.64
N ASP A 115 -1.61 2.12 -7.73
CA ASP A 115 -1.63 3.05 -6.61
C ASP A 115 -3.05 3.51 -6.25
N ALA A 116 -3.81 2.58 -5.67
CA ALA A 116 -5.06 2.81 -4.95
C ALA A 116 -4.82 2.91 -3.43
N SER A 117 -3.60 3.26 -3.03
CA SER A 117 -3.18 3.29 -1.63
C SER A 117 -3.81 4.48 -0.93
N ASN A 118 -4.29 4.25 0.29
CA ASN A 118 -4.95 5.27 1.08
C ASN A 118 -4.30 5.40 2.45
N ILE A 119 -4.19 6.63 2.95
CA ILE A 119 -3.82 6.91 4.34
C ILE A 119 -5.10 6.89 5.17
N HIS A 120 -5.14 6.02 6.17
CA HIS A 120 -6.21 5.98 7.16
C HIS A 120 -5.89 6.92 8.32
N CYS A 121 -6.72 7.93 8.55
CA CYS A 121 -6.53 8.88 9.65
C CYS A 121 -7.13 8.40 10.97
N LYS A 122 -8.16 7.56 10.90
CA LYS A 122 -8.70 6.81 12.04
C LYS A 122 -8.79 5.35 11.65
N THR A 123 -8.31 4.45 12.52
CA THR A 123 -8.11 3.02 12.25
C THR A 123 -9.37 2.26 11.78
N LEU A 124 -10.56 2.81 12.03
CA LEU A 124 -11.85 2.21 11.70
C LEU A 124 -12.79 3.16 10.92
N SER A 125 -12.31 4.34 10.51
CA SER A 125 -13.13 5.26 9.70
C SER A 125 -12.99 4.94 8.21
N GLU A 126 -14.06 5.19 7.46
CA GLU A 126 -14.02 5.27 6.00
C GLU A 126 -13.28 6.52 5.51
N ASP A 127 -12.96 7.45 6.42
CA ASP A 127 -12.15 8.63 6.13
C ASP A 127 -10.74 8.21 5.69
N LYS A 128 -10.51 8.31 4.39
CA LYS A 128 -9.27 7.98 3.72
C LYS A 128 -8.76 9.18 2.96
N LEU A 129 -7.44 9.29 2.89
CA LEU A 129 -6.76 10.26 2.06
C LEU A 129 -5.99 9.54 0.97
N ASP A 130 -6.16 9.98 -0.28
CA ASP A 130 -5.42 9.43 -1.42
C ASP A 130 -3.92 9.68 -1.20
N MET A 131 -3.16 8.60 -1.06
CA MET A 131 -1.75 8.69 -0.69
C MET A 131 -0.94 9.38 -1.79
N LEU A 132 -1.32 9.18 -3.06
CA LEU A 132 -0.65 9.75 -4.22
C LEU A 132 -0.68 11.27 -4.19
N THR A 133 -1.86 11.87 -4.20
CA THR A 133 -2.02 13.34 -4.22
C THR A 133 -1.49 13.97 -2.95
N TYR A 134 -1.66 13.32 -1.79
CA TYR A 134 -1.09 13.80 -0.53
C TYR A 134 0.43 13.90 -0.56
N ASN A 135 1.13 12.84 -1.01
CA ASN A 135 2.58 12.87 -1.07
C ASN A 135 3.08 13.85 -2.13
N ILE A 136 2.42 13.96 -3.28
CA ILE A 136 2.76 14.98 -4.27
C ILE A 136 2.61 16.38 -3.68
N ALA A 137 1.51 16.64 -2.96
CA ALA A 137 1.23 17.93 -2.35
C ALA A 137 2.29 18.36 -1.34
N VAL A 138 2.78 17.43 -0.50
CA VAL A 138 3.69 17.75 0.61
C VAL A 138 5.16 17.54 0.24
N HIS A 139 5.47 16.61 -0.66
CA HIS A 139 6.81 16.10 -0.92
C HIS A 139 7.23 16.15 -2.39
N LYS A 140 6.42 16.73 -3.30
CA LYS A 140 6.68 16.83 -4.76
C LYS A 140 7.02 15.50 -5.43
N LYS A 141 6.68 14.39 -4.79
CA LYS A 141 6.95 13.01 -5.21
C LYS A 141 5.85 12.14 -4.65
N THR A 142 5.56 11.03 -5.31
CA THR A 142 4.75 9.98 -4.71
C THR A 142 5.53 9.32 -3.57
N TRP A 143 4.82 8.66 -2.65
CA TRP A 143 5.47 7.87 -1.60
C TRP A 143 6.39 6.80 -2.19
N TYR A 144 5.99 6.19 -3.32
CA TYR A 144 6.75 5.17 -4.01
C TYR A 144 8.00 5.72 -4.71
N GLU A 145 7.92 6.89 -5.35
CA GLU A 145 9.09 7.59 -5.90
C GLU A 145 10.10 7.90 -4.79
N GLN A 146 9.61 8.41 -3.65
CA GLN A 146 10.46 8.84 -2.54
C GLN A 146 11.19 7.67 -1.87
N HIS A 147 10.54 6.53 -1.73
CA HIS A 147 11.07 5.42 -0.94
C HIS A 147 11.67 4.27 -1.75
N PHE A 148 11.26 4.09 -3.02
CA PHE A 148 11.62 2.93 -3.82
C PHE A 148 12.12 3.28 -5.23
N GLY A 149 12.24 4.57 -5.55
CA GLY A 149 12.61 5.02 -6.90
C GLY A 149 11.59 4.58 -7.95
N ALA A 150 10.30 4.54 -7.58
CA ALA A 150 9.26 4.10 -8.50
C ALA A 150 9.12 5.04 -9.70
N TYR A 151 8.73 4.50 -10.85
CA TYR A 151 8.62 5.24 -12.11
C TYR A 151 7.40 4.82 -12.93
N ILE A 152 7.06 5.59 -13.97
CA ILE A 152 6.05 5.22 -14.97
C ILE A 152 6.78 4.59 -16.15
N ASP A 153 6.37 3.40 -16.60
CA ASP A 153 7.12 2.60 -17.61
C ASP A 153 7.25 3.29 -18.97
N ASN A 154 6.26 4.12 -19.34
CA ASN A 154 6.35 4.95 -20.54
C ASN A 154 7.15 6.23 -20.23
N PRO A 155 8.34 6.43 -20.83
CA PRO A 155 9.21 7.56 -20.53
C PRO A 155 8.57 8.91 -20.80
N ASP A 156 7.90 9.09 -21.94
CA ASP A 156 7.25 10.36 -22.31
C ASP A 156 6.15 10.75 -21.31
N LYS A 157 5.36 9.77 -20.86
CA LYS A 157 4.37 9.97 -19.80
C LYS A 157 5.03 10.33 -18.47
N TYR A 158 6.13 9.66 -18.14
CA TYR A 158 6.87 9.94 -16.90
C TYR A 158 7.47 11.34 -16.90
N GLU A 159 8.13 11.74 -17.98
CA GLU A 159 8.72 13.07 -18.17
C GLU A 159 7.64 14.16 -18.13
N THR A 160 6.53 13.96 -18.84
CA THR A 160 5.39 14.88 -18.82
C THR A 160 4.83 15.03 -17.41
N TYR A 161 4.65 13.93 -16.69
CA TYR A 161 4.20 13.95 -15.30
C TYR A 161 5.19 14.71 -14.41
N ARG A 162 6.49 14.39 -14.48
CA ARG A 162 7.52 15.05 -13.68
C ARG A 162 7.60 16.55 -13.97
N ALA A 163 7.55 16.95 -15.24
CA ALA A 163 7.55 18.36 -15.62
C ALA A 163 6.36 19.12 -15.00
N LYS A 164 5.17 18.52 -14.99
CA LYS A 164 3.99 19.12 -14.34
C LYS A 164 4.14 19.20 -12.82
N VAL A 165 4.70 18.18 -12.18
CA VAL A 165 4.99 18.19 -10.73
C VAL A 165 5.99 19.29 -10.38
N GLU A 166 7.09 19.43 -11.15
CA GLU A 166 8.08 20.48 -10.92
C GLU A 166 7.49 21.87 -11.16
N ARG A 167 6.66 22.04 -12.19
CA ARG A 167 5.93 23.29 -12.40
C ARG A 167 5.01 23.59 -11.22
N TYR A 168 4.17 22.65 -10.81
CA TYR A 168 3.33 22.78 -9.60
C TYR A 168 4.14 23.21 -8.37
N ALA A 169 5.29 22.58 -8.14
CA ALA A 169 6.14 22.84 -6.98
C ALA A 169 7.03 24.11 -7.12
N SER A 170 6.93 24.84 -8.23
CA SER A 170 7.76 26.02 -8.48
C SER A 170 7.30 27.25 -7.69
N ALA A 171 8.27 28.13 -7.38
CA ALA A 171 7.98 29.42 -6.78
C ALA A 171 7.10 30.29 -7.67
N GLU A 172 7.33 30.26 -8.99
CA GLU A 172 6.54 30.98 -9.99
C GLU A 172 5.06 30.59 -9.94
N THR A 173 4.77 29.29 -9.90
CA THR A 173 3.38 28.80 -9.88
C THR A 173 2.67 29.16 -8.57
N LYS A 174 3.37 29.17 -7.43
CA LYS A 174 2.81 29.66 -6.17
C LYS A 174 2.59 31.17 -6.18
N ALA A 175 3.54 31.95 -6.70
CA ALA A 175 3.46 33.41 -6.77
C ALA A 175 2.28 33.91 -7.63
N GLY A 176 1.89 33.14 -8.65
CA GLY A 176 0.72 33.42 -9.49
C GLY A 176 -0.64 33.15 -8.83
N VAL A 177 -0.68 32.69 -7.57
CA VAL A 177 -1.93 32.38 -6.86
C VAL A 177 -2.00 33.20 -5.59
N ASN A 178 -3.06 33.98 -5.43
CA ASN A 178 -3.31 34.70 -4.17
C ASN A 178 -4.07 33.81 -3.16
N TRP A 179 -4.14 34.28 -1.91
CA TRP A 179 -4.83 33.57 -0.83
C TRP A 179 -6.31 33.26 -1.13
N ILE A 180 -7.02 34.22 -1.74
CA ILE A 180 -8.45 34.09 -2.06
C ILE A 180 -8.66 32.98 -3.10
N ASP A 181 -7.80 32.90 -4.12
CA ASP A 181 -7.87 31.87 -5.14
C ASP A 181 -7.58 30.48 -4.57
N LEU A 182 -6.62 30.35 -3.65
CA LEU A 182 -6.37 29.11 -2.92
C LEU A 182 -7.60 28.70 -2.09
N TYR A 183 -8.17 29.62 -1.31
CA TYR A 183 -9.35 29.35 -0.49
C TYR A 183 -10.56 28.93 -1.34
N ASN A 184 -10.75 29.56 -2.51
CA ASN A 184 -11.83 29.23 -3.44
C ASN A 184 -11.67 27.84 -4.10
N LYS A 185 -10.46 27.26 -4.11
CA LYS A 185 -10.24 25.86 -4.54
C LYS A 185 -10.68 24.84 -3.49
N ILE A 186 -11.04 25.25 -2.26
CA ILE A 186 -11.62 24.35 -1.27
C ILE A 186 -13.08 24.05 -1.66
N PRO A 187 -13.44 22.78 -1.91
CA PRO A 187 -14.80 22.44 -2.33
C PRO A 187 -15.84 22.92 -1.31
N ARG A 188 -16.93 23.54 -1.76
CA ARG A 188 -18.01 24.02 -0.87
C ARG A 188 -18.57 22.92 0.04
N ARG A 189 -18.61 21.68 -0.46
CA ARG A 189 -19.04 20.49 0.29
C ARG A 189 -18.07 20.04 1.39
N ASN A 190 -16.83 20.51 1.40
CA ASN A 190 -15.89 20.22 2.47
C ASN A 190 -16.03 21.26 3.60
N ILE A 191 -17.13 21.14 4.33
CA ILE A 191 -17.53 22.06 5.40
C ILE A 191 -16.42 22.19 6.46
N TYR A 192 -15.87 21.06 6.91
CA TYR A 192 -14.85 21.05 7.97
C TYR A 192 -13.58 21.82 7.56
N THR A 193 -13.09 21.64 6.34
CA THR A 193 -11.91 22.38 5.86
C THR A 193 -12.19 23.86 5.80
N ARG A 194 -13.37 24.26 5.32
CA ARG A 194 -13.76 25.67 5.26
C ARG A 194 -13.86 26.29 6.65
N GLU A 195 -14.55 25.64 7.58
CA GLU A 195 -14.64 26.08 8.98
C GLU A 195 -13.25 26.26 9.61
N MET A 196 -12.32 25.34 9.33
CA MET A 196 -10.94 25.45 9.82
C MET A 196 -10.18 26.61 9.17
N PHE A 197 -10.36 26.83 7.86
CA PHE A 197 -9.77 27.98 7.17
C PHE A 197 -10.34 29.31 7.66
N ASP A 198 -11.65 29.38 7.92
CA ASP A 198 -12.30 30.59 8.44
C ASP A 198 -11.84 30.86 9.88
N LYS A 199 -11.74 29.81 10.72
CA LYS A 199 -11.29 29.92 12.11
C LYS A 199 -9.82 30.33 12.23
N TYR A 200 -8.94 29.83 11.37
CA TYR A 200 -7.49 30.06 11.43
C TYR A 200 -6.97 30.91 10.26
N GLN A 201 -7.84 31.74 9.67
CA GLN A 201 -7.57 32.47 8.43
C GLN A 201 -6.27 33.25 8.49
N GLU A 202 -6.09 34.10 9.49
CA GLU A 202 -4.90 34.96 9.60
C GLU A 202 -3.61 34.14 9.72
N LYS A 203 -3.65 33.07 10.52
CA LYS A 203 -2.50 32.17 10.68
C LYS A 203 -2.14 31.50 9.35
N TRP A 204 -3.11 30.91 8.67
CA TRP A 204 -2.85 30.15 7.44
C TRP A 204 -2.58 31.03 6.23
N LYS A 205 -3.15 32.23 6.18
CA LYS A 205 -2.79 33.26 5.22
C LYS A 205 -1.32 33.66 5.39
N LEU A 206 -0.87 33.90 6.63
CA LEU A 206 0.54 34.19 6.89
C LEU A 206 1.45 33.03 6.46
N LEU A 207 1.07 31.78 6.74
CA LEU A 207 1.82 30.59 6.26
C LEU A 207 1.85 30.54 4.73
N PHE A 208 0.73 30.84 4.07
CA PHE A 208 0.67 30.88 2.61
C PHE A 208 1.58 31.95 2.03
N GLU A 209 1.52 33.17 2.56
CA GLU A 209 2.30 34.31 2.08
C GLU A 209 3.80 34.10 2.31
N SER A 210 4.19 33.55 3.46
CA SER A 210 5.59 33.27 3.82
C SER A 210 6.21 32.05 3.14
N SER A 211 5.40 31.11 2.65
CA SER A 211 5.93 29.94 1.92
C SER A 211 6.39 30.31 0.52
N THR A 212 7.51 29.76 0.06
CA THR A 212 8.02 29.99 -1.30
C THR A 212 7.28 29.14 -2.33
N THR A 213 6.90 27.92 -1.94
CA THR A 213 6.27 26.93 -2.83
C THR A 213 5.00 26.33 -2.21
N PHE A 214 4.13 25.74 -3.04
CA PHE A 214 2.97 25.01 -2.53
C PHE A 214 3.34 23.85 -1.58
N PRO A 215 4.36 23.02 -1.86
CA PRO A 215 4.78 21.98 -0.93
C PRO A 215 5.21 22.49 0.45
N GLU A 216 5.91 23.62 0.52
CA GLU A 216 6.25 24.24 1.81
C GLU A 216 5.01 24.64 2.60
N PHE A 217 4.04 25.26 1.92
CA PHE A 217 2.77 25.64 2.52
C PHE A 217 1.97 24.42 3.01
N PHE A 218 1.80 23.39 2.17
CA PHE A 218 1.08 22.18 2.56
C PHE A 218 1.78 21.43 3.69
N LYS A 219 3.12 21.42 3.71
CA LYS A 219 3.90 20.85 4.81
C LYS A 219 3.66 21.62 6.11
N ALA A 220 3.66 22.95 6.08
CA ALA A 220 3.39 23.78 7.25
C ALA A 220 1.99 23.53 7.82
N ILE A 221 0.94 23.54 6.98
CA ILE A 221 -0.42 23.22 7.41
C ILE A 221 -0.52 21.78 7.95
N ASN A 222 0.16 20.82 7.30
CA ASN A 222 0.14 19.43 7.73
C ASN A 222 0.74 19.21 9.12
N HIS A 223 1.63 20.09 9.58
CA HIS A 223 2.16 20.07 10.94
C HIS A 223 1.16 20.63 11.98
N ASP A 224 0.31 21.57 11.59
CA ASP A 224 -0.70 22.18 12.46
C ASP A 224 -1.91 21.28 12.72
N ILE A 225 -2.19 20.33 11.82
CA ILE A 225 -3.42 19.55 11.84
C ILE A 225 -3.15 18.18 12.46
N PRO A 226 -3.83 17.81 13.58
CA PRO A 226 -3.67 16.50 14.18
C PRO A 226 -4.05 15.39 13.20
N ARG A 227 -3.34 14.26 13.28
CA ARG A 227 -3.43 13.14 12.31
C ARG A 227 -4.87 12.67 12.09
N GLU A 228 -5.64 12.55 13.17
CA GLU A 228 -7.01 12.08 13.18
C GLU A 228 -8.00 12.99 12.43
N TYR A 229 -7.61 14.25 12.17
CA TYR A 229 -8.39 15.23 11.41
C TYR A 229 -7.89 15.43 9.98
N LYS A 230 -6.69 14.94 9.64
CA LYS A 230 -6.08 15.16 8.31
C LYS A 230 -6.96 14.67 7.17
N CYS A 231 -7.59 13.51 7.29
CA CYS A 231 -8.41 12.96 6.21
C CYS A 231 -9.63 13.84 5.97
N ARG A 232 -10.33 14.24 7.04
CA ARG A 232 -11.48 15.16 6.93
C ARG A 232 -11.06 16.51 6.36
N PHE A 233 -9.91 17.02 6.80
CA PHE A 233 -9.37 18.30 6.33
C PHE A 233 -8.92 18.28 4.87
N TYR A 234 -8.32 17.21 4.39
CA TYR A 234 -7.84 17.13 3.01
C TYR A 234 -8.83 16.46 2.07
N ALA A 235 -9.93 15.89 2.57
CA ALA A 235 -10.93 15.15 1.81
C ALA A 235 -11.38 15.93 0.57
N ASN A 236 -11.19 15.34 -0.61
CA ASN A 236 -11.46 15.91 -1.93
C ASN A 236 -10.63 17.16 -2.29
N TRP A 237 -10.24 17.98 -1.33
CA TRP A 237 -9.53 19.23 -1.58
C TRP A 237 -8.15 18.98 -2.18
N LEU A 238 -7.32 18.11 -1.61
CA LEU A 238 -6.00 17.83 -2.18
C LEU A 238 -6.08 17.21 -3.57
N ASN A 239 -7.01 16.30 -3.81
CA ASN A 239 -7.19 15.69 -5.13
C ASN A 239 -7.52 16.76 -6.16
N ILE A 240 -8.57 17.55 -5.92
CA ILE A 240 -8.99 18.64 -6.82
C ILE A 240 -7.87 19.65 -7.03
N PHE A 241 -7.18 20.02 -5.95
CA PHE A 241 -6.10 20.99 -6.00
C PHE A 241 -4.95 20.47 -6.88
N ILE A 242 -4.43 19.27 -6.62
CA ILE A 242 -3.31 18.69 -7.35
C ILE A 242 -3.69 18.36 -8.81
N GLU A 243 -4.88 17.82 -9.05
CA GLU A 243 -5.38 17.55 -10.40
C GLU A 243 -5.53 18.85 -11.22
N SER A 244 -5.78 20.00 -10.58
CA SER A 244 -5.84 21.28 -11.29
C SER A 244 -4.49 21.73 -11.87
N TYR A 245 -3.37 21.17 -11.41
CA TYR A 245 -2.03 21.48 -11.93
C TYR A 245 -1.43 20.32 -12.74
N ILE A 246 -1.68 19.08 -12.33
CA ILE A 246 -1.05 17.89 -12.94
C ILE A 246 -1.97 17.22 -13.97
N GLY A 247 -3.28 17.45 -13.85
CA GLY A 247 -4.33 16.88 -14.69
C GLY A 247 -5.18 15.83 -13.96
N PRO A 248 -6.39 15.55 -14.45
CA PRO A 248 -7.39 14.69 -13.79
C PRO A 248 -7.05 13.19 -13.81
N MET A 249 -6.04 12.78 -14.57
CA MET A 249 -5.63 11.38 -14.72
C MET A 249 -4.14 11.24 -14.40
N ILE A 250 -3.78 11.43 -13.14
CA ILE A 250 -2.44 11.08 -12.67
C ILE A 250 -2.27 9.57 -12.80
N GLU A 251 -1.22 9.13 -13.49
CA GLU A 251 -0.91 7.72 -13.69
C GLU A 251 -0.86 6.99 -12.34
N ARG A 252 -1.56 5.86 -12.28
CA ARG A 252 -1.65 5.02 -11.07
C ARG A 252 -0.82 3.75 -11.19
N ASN A 253 -0.29 3.44 -12.38
CA ASN A 253 0.58 2.30 -12.59
C ASN A 253 2.04 2.71 -12.38
N TRP A 254 2.58 2.37 -11.21
CA TRP A 254 3.96 2.64 -10.83
C TRP A 254 4.80 1.38 -10.90
N TYR A 255 6.05 1.49 -11.29
CA TYR A 255 6.97 0.37 -11.42
C TYR A 255 8.15 0.57 -10.48
N ILE A 256 8.55 -0.50 -9.79
CA ILE A 256 9.72 -0.53 -8.91
C ILE A 256 10.68 -1.57 -9.45
N ASN A 257 11.93 -1.18 -9.69
CA ASN A 257 12.99 -2.14 -9.98
C ASN A 257 13.38 -2.87 -8.68
N ILE A 258 13.32 -4.20 -8.69
CA ILE A 258 13.60 -4.99 -7.48
C ILE A 258 15.08 -4.88 -7.12
N ALA A 259 15.97 -5.09 -8.10
CA ALA A 259 17.41 -5.17 -7.86
C ALA A 259 17.97 -3.88 -7.23
N SER A 260 17.53 -2.71 -7.71
CA SER A 260 17.96 -1.40 -7.17
C SER A 260 17.57 -1.18 -5.71
N ASN A 261 16.58 -1.92 -5.20
CA ASN A 261 16.09 -1.80 -3.82
C ASN A 261 16.72 -2.84 -2.88
N ILE A 262 17.27 -3.95 -3.41
CA ILE A 262 17.80 -5.04 -2.56
C ILE A 262 18.96 -4.56 -1.70
N GLU A 263 19.92 -3.81 -2.24
CA GLU A 263 21.08 -3.35 -1.46
C GLU A 263 20.67 -2.48 -0.26
N SER A 264 19.72 -1.57 -0.47
CA SER A 264 19.13 -0.75 0.59
C SER A 264 18.37 -1.60 1.62
N ILE A 265 17.70 -2.67 1.19
CA ILE A 265 17.04 -3.60 2.13
C ILE A 265 18.08 -4.34 2.98
N ARG A 266 19.20 -4.77 2.39
CA ARG A 266 20.27 -5.47 3.12
C ARG A 266 20.92 -4.58 4.17
N SER A 267 21.23 -3.34 3.82
CA SER A 267 21.88 -2.40 4.74
C SER A 267 21.00 -2.00 5.93
N ASN A 268 19.67 -1.98 5.74
CA ASN A 268 18.71 -1.65 6.79
C ASN A 268 18.27 -2.86 7.63
N GLY A 269 18.83 -4.04 7.39
CA GLY A 269 18.47 -5.29 8.07
C GLY A 269 17.55 -6.16 7.21
N GLU A 270 18.10 -7.28 6.73
CA GLU A 270 17.37 -8.22 5.87
C GLU A 270 16.15 -8.82 6.58
N PRO A 271 14.97 -8.83 5.93
CA PRO A 271 13.82 -9.60 6.39
C PRO A 271 14.19 -11.08 6.51
N THR A 272 13.88 -11.68 7.65
CA THR A 272 14.08 -13.11 7.89
C THR A 272 12.77 -13.87 7.74
N PHE A 273 12.85 -15.05 7.13
CA PHE A 273 11.70 -15.89 6.82
C PHE A 273 11.80 -17.19 7.60
N GLN A 274 10.78 -17.48 8.41
CA GLN A 274 10.69 -18.73 9.16
C GLN A 274 9.45 -19.49 8.69
N ASN A 275 9.66 -20.71 8.20
CA ASN A 275 8.55 -21.62 7.94
C ASN A 275 7.92 -21.97 9.29
N GLU A 276 6.60 -21.84 9.41
CA GLU A 276 5.92 -22.41 10.56
C GLU A 276 6.12 -23.92 10.52
N LYS A 277 6.87 -24.45 11.50
CA LYS A 277 6.94 -25.89 11.73
C LYS A 277 5.49 -26.34 11.95
N LYS A 278 4.93 -27.10 11.00
CA LYS A 278 3.66 -27.80 11.22
C LYS A 278 3.84 -28.63 12.49
N GLY A 279 3.30 -28.16 13.61
CA GLY A 279 3.28 -28.91 14.85
C GLY A 279 2.59 -30.22 14.56
N GLY A 280 3.37 -31.30 14.50
CA GLY A 280 2.87 -32.64 14.36
C GLY A 280 2.07 -32.99 15.61
N ASN A 281 0.76 -32.81 15.53
CA ASN A 281 -0.21 -33.48 16.39
C ASN A 281 -1.49 -33.70 15.59
N MET A 282 -1.34 -34.42 14.48
CA MET A 282 -2.47 -35.16 13.94
C MET A 282 -2.74 -36.31 14.92
N LYS A 283 -3.63 -36.07 15.91
CA LYS A 283 -4.21 -37.15 16.72
C LYS A 283 -4.75 -38.18 15.73
N LYS A 284 -4.09 -39.33 15.62
CA LYS A 284 -4.64 -40.51 14.95
C LYS A 284 -5.92 -40.85 15.68
N TYR A 285 -7.07 -40.42 15.16
CA TYR A 285 -8.34 -41.02 15.52
C TYR A 285 -8.28 -42.47 15.05
N SER A 286 -7.95 -43.39 15.95
CA SER A 286 -8.15 -44.81 15.70
C SER A 286 -9.64 -45.01 15.46
N ARG A 287 -10.02 -45.35 14.24
CA ARG A 287 -11.36 -45.86 13.93
C ARG A 287 -11.58 -47.10 14.79
N LYS A 288 -12.31 -46.96 15.91
CA LYS A 288 -12.98 -48.12 16.53
C LYS A 288 -14.06 -48.55 15.55
N THR A 289 -13.77 -49.56 14.76
CA THR A 289 -14.76 -50.33 14.01
C THR A 289 -15.75 -50.93 15.01
N ASN A 290 -16.95 -50.37 15.07
CA ASN A 290 -18.08 -50.99 15.76
C ASN A 290 -18.49 -52.22 14.96
N HIS A 291 -18.20 -53.40 15.51
CA HIS A 291 -18.70 -54.67 15.00
C HIS A 291 -20.23 -54.71 15.12
N THR A 292 -20.90 -54.71 13.98
CA THR A 292 -22.33 -54.92 13.81
C THR A 292 -22.72 -56.30 14.38
N LYS A 293 -23.46 -56.34 15.50
CA LYS A 293 -24.14 -57.56 15.96
C LYS A 293 -25.39 -57.78 15.10
N LYS A 294 -25.34 -58.82 14.27
CA LYS A 294 -26.50 -59.44 13.60
C LYS A 294 -27.56 -59.82 14.66
N ILE A 295 -28.72 -59.20 14.61
CA ILE A 295 -29.93 -59.71 15.28
C ILE A 295 -30.63 -60.66 14.30
N LYS A 296 -30.69 -61.95 14.65
CA LYS A 296 -31.45 -62.98 13.94
C LYS A 296 -32.94 -62.76 14.13
N ARG A 297 -33.69 -62.72 13.03
CA ARG A 297 -35.15 -62.88 12.98
C ARG A 297 -35.51 -64.31 13.38
N THR A 298 -36.36 -64.46 14.39
CA THR A 298 -37.15 -65.68 14.62
C THR A 298 -38.61 -65.39 14.30
N THR A 299 -39.08 -66.05 13.26
CA THR A 299 -40.47 -66.28 12.89
C THR A 299 -41.19 -67.03 14.01
N LYS A 300 -42.42 -66.62 14.35
CA LYS A 300 -43.42 -67.51 14.95
C LYS A 300 -44.77 -67.26 14.29
N LYS A 301 -45.25 -68.30 13.61
CA LYS A 301 -46.62 -68.48 13.15
C LYS A 301 -47.56 -68.56 14.36
N LYS A 302 -48.72 -67.91 14.24
CA LYS A 302 -50.03 -68.47 14.58
C LYS A 302 -51.04 -67.85 13.63
#